data_AF-A0A7R8CJD0-F1
#
_entry.id   AF-A0A7R8CJD0-F1
#
_cell.length_a   1.000
_cell.length_b   1.000
_cell.length_c   1.000
_cell.angle_alpha   90.00
_cell.angle_beta   90.00
_cell.angle_gamma   90.00
#
_symmetry.space_group_name_H-M   'P 1'
#
loop_
_entity.id
_entity.type
_entity.pdbx_description
1 polymer ?
#
loop_
_entity_poly.entity_id
_entity_poly.type
_entity_poly.pdbx_seq_one_letter_code
_entity_poly.pdbx_strand_id
1 'polypeptide(L)'
;MGQQFEAVALSDGSEIPADVVVLGVGVFPNTKDYLKDSGVLTDERGYILVNERMETNIEGIYAAAKSHGRIAAYNVASFSPESPKTQIKTVPFFWTVQYGKSLRVAGFADSYDEIIYDGSVSDGKFAAFYVKEGKVMSVATLMRDPIAAKFADFLRKGNVLTKECIDDWILSK
;
A
#
# COMPACT_ATOMS: atom_id res chain seq x y z
N MET A 1 -36.27 -1.59 -15.23
CA MET A 1 -36.78 -1.37 -13.86
C MET A 1 -35.71 -1.87 -12.92
N GLY A 2 -35.08 -0.98 -12.14
CA GLY A 2 -34.03 -1.37 -11.20
C GLY A 2 -34.62 -2.18 -10.06
N GLN A 3 -33.92 -3.20 -9.60
CA GLN A 3 -34.30 -3.98 -8.44
C GLN A 3 -34.25 -3.07 -7.20
N GLN A 4 -35.36 -2.90 -6.51
CA GLN A 4 -35.46 -2.11 -5.28
C GLN A 4 -35.24 -3.03 -4.08
N PHE A 5 -34.44 -2.59 -3.11
CA PHE A 5 -34.22 -3.29 -1.84
C PHE A 5 -34.75 -2.42 -0.70
N GLU A 6 -35.16 -3.08 0.39
CA GLU A 6 -35.69 -2.41 1.59
C GLU A 6 -34.85 -2.71 2.84
N ALA A 7 -34.03 -3.78 2.80
CA ALA A 7 -33.17 -4.19 3.90
C ALA A 7 -31.95 -5.00 3.43
N VAL A 8 -30.95 -5.09 4.31
CA VAL A 8 -29.76 -5.95 4.19
C VAL A 8 -29.86 -7.07 5.22
N ALA A 9 -29.91 -8.32 4.76
CA ALA A 9 -29.85 -9.49 5.64
C ALA A 9 -28.41 -9.75 6.11
N LEU A 10 -28.25 -9.96 7.41
CA LEU A 10 -26.98 -10.32 8.05
C LEU A 10 -26.84 -11.84 8.16
N SER A 11 -25.62 -12.32 8.39
CA SER A 11 -25.33 -13.76 8.48
C SER A 11 -25.95 -14.44 9.71
N ASP A 12 -26.39 -13.68 10.71
CA ASP A 12 -27.12 -14.18 11.87
C ASP A 12 -28.64 -14.26 11.64
N GLY A 13 -29.11 -13.90 10.45
CA GLY A 13 -30.52 -13.91 10.06
C GLY A 13 -31.30 -12.64 10.43
N SER A 14 -30.67 -11.66 11.08
CA SER A 14 -31.27 -10.34 11.32
C SER A 14 -31.23 -9.46 10.05
N GLU A 15 -32.05 -8.43 10.00
CA GLU A 15 -32.16 -7.51 8.86
C GLU A 15 -31.95 -6.06 9.29
N ILE A 16 -31.19 -5.29 8.49
CA ILE A 16 -31.00 -3.84 8.66
C ILE A 16 -31.75 -3.12 7.54
N PRO A 17 -32.81 -2.34 7.84
CA PRO A 17 -33.49 -1.51 6.85
C PRO A 17 -32.53 -0.51 6.19
N ALA A 18 -32.58 -0.39 4.86
CA ALA A 18 -31.73 0.53 4.11
C ALA A 18 -32.35 0.92 2.77
N ASP A 19 -32.29 2.20 2.44
CA ASP A 19 -32.66 2.72 1.11
C ASP A 19 -31.45 2.85 0.16
N VAL A 20 -30.24 2.85 0.73
CA VAL A 20 -28.96 2.97 0.02
C VAL A 20 -27.95 1.97 0.60
N VAL A 21 -27.27 1.23 -0.28
CA VAL A 21 -26.18 0.32 0.08
C VAL A 21 -24.93 0.73 -0.69
N VAL A 22 -23.83 0.92 0.04
CA VAL A 22 -22.50 1.16 -0.53
C VAL A 22 -21.64 -0.07 -0.29
N LEU A 23 -21.22 -0.74 -1.37
CA LEU A 23 -20.37 -1.92 -1.29
C LEU A 23 -18.89 -1.53 -1.40
N GLY A 24 -18.14 -1.76 -0.33
CA GLY A 24 -16.69 -1.51 -0.24
C GLY A 24 -15.93 -2.75 0.22
N VAL A 25 -16.08 -3.87 -0.49
CA VAL A 25 -15.56 -5.20 -0.07
C VAL A 25 -14.23 -5.60 -0.74
N GLY A 26 -13.48 -4.61 -1.23
CA GLY A 26 -12.24 -4.81 -1.98
C GLY A 26 -12.45 -4.86 -3.50
N VAL A 27 -11.35 -5.01 -4.23
CA VAL A 27 -11.31 -5.06 -5.69
C VAL A 27 -10.43 -6.23 -6.14
N PHE A 28 -10.73 -6.78 -7.31
CA PHE A 28 -9.92 -7.79 -7.96
C PHE A 28 -9.32 -7.24 -9.25
N PRO A 29 -8.10 -7.64 -9.63
CA PRO A 29 -7.50 -7.23 -10.89
C PRO A 29 -8.31 -7.77 -12.08
N ASN A 30 -8.55 -6.92 -13.09
CA ASN A 30 -9.28 -7.29 -14.30
C ASN A 30 -8.37 -8.03 -15.31
N THR A 31 -7.80 -9.15 -14.89
CA THR A 31 -6.76 -9.88 -15.64
C THR A 31 -7.24 -11.22 -16.16
N LYS A 32 -8.16 -11.90 -15.45
CA LYS A 32 -8.56 -13.27 -15.75
C LYS A 32 -9.09 -13.46 -17.17
N ASP A 33 -10.04 -12.63 -17.59
CA ASP A 33 -10.63 -12.73 -18.93
C ASP A 33 -9.82 -11.97 -19.98
N TYR A 34 -9.23 -10.83 -19.59
CA TYR A 34 -8.49 -9.96 -20.50
C TYR A 34 -7.15 -10.55 -20.95
N LEU A 35 -6.41 -11.21 -20.05
CA LEU A 35 -5.11 -11.83 -20.34
C LEU A 35 -5.22 -13.31 -20.72
N LYS A 36 -6.45 -13.82 -20.88
CA LYS A 36 -6.68 -15.19 -21.30
C LYS A 36 -5.89 -15.46 -22.59
N ASP A 37 -5.13 -16.55 -22.60
CA ASP A 37 -4.30 -17.00 -23.73
C ASP A 37 -3.12 -16.07 -24.10
N SER A 38 -2.87 -14.99 -23.35
CA SER A 38 -1.74 -14.08 -23.61
C SER A 38 -0.37 -14.66 -23.24
N GLY A 39 -0.34 -15.66 -22.36
CA GLY A 39 0.90 -16.20 -21.76
C GLY A 39 1.50 -15.33 -20.66
N VAL A 40 0.90 -14.19 -20.31
CA VAL A 40 1.33 -13.35 -19.18
C VAL A 40 1.03 -14.06 -17.86
N LEU A 41 2.05 -14.25 -17.03
CA LEU A 41 1.91 -14.91 -15.74
C LEU A 41 1.23 -14.00 -14.70
N THR A 42 0.33 -14.61 -13.92
CA THR A 42 -0.34 -13.99 -12.78
C THR A 42 -0.17 -14.85 -11.53
N ASP A 43 -0.30 -14.25 -10.35
CA ASP A 43 -0.41 -15.00 -9.11
C ASP A 43 -1.81 -15.65 -8.95
N GLU A 44 -2.01 -16.41 -7.87
CA GLU A 44 -3.29 -17.06 -7.56
C GLU A 44 -4.46 -16.08 -7.35
N ARG A 45 -4.17 -14.81 -7.10
CA ARG A 45 -5.15 -13.73 -6.91
C ARG A 45 -5.39 -12.92 -8.20
N GLY A 46 -4.70 -13.28 -9.28
CA GLY A 46 -4.81 -12.65 -10.60
C GLY A 46 -3.94 -11.41 -10.80
N TYR A 47 -3.03 -11.06 -9.88
CA TYR A 47 -2.10 -9.94 -10.10
C TYR A 47 -1.00 -10.33 -11.09
N ILE A 48 -0.67 -9.45 -12.03
CA ILE A 48 0.40 -9.66 -13.01
C ILE A 48 1.74 -9.71 -12.27
N LEU A 49 2.51 -10.77 -12.49
CA LEU A 49 3.84 -10.91 -11.93
C LEU A 49 4.84 -10.03 -12.70
N VAL A 50 5.61 -9.24 -11.97
CA VAL A 50 6.68 -8.42 -12.54
C VAL A 50 7.94 -8.47 -11.69
N ASN A 51 9.09 -8.25 -12.32
CA ASN A 51 10.35 -8.07 -11.61
C ASN A 51 10.52 -6.60 -11.14
N GLU A 52 11.65 -6.28 -10.50
CA GLU A 52 11.97 -4.94 -9.99
C GLU A 52 12.05 -3.83 -11.07
N ARG A 53 12.07 -4.21 -12.35
CA ARG A 53 12.09 -3.32 -13.52
C ARG A 53 10.70 -3.15 -14.15
N MET A 54 9.66 -3.73 -13.53
CA MET A 54 8.26 -3.74 -13.99
C MET A 54 8.02 -4.61 -15.23
N GLU A 55 8.95 -5.50 -15.56
CA GLU A 55 8.87 -6.41 -16.70
C GLU A 55 8.03 -7.64 -16.34
N THR A 56 7.15 -8.08 -17.23
CA THR A 56 6.46 -9.38 -17.13
C THR A 56 7.38 -10.51 -17.61
N ASN A 57 6.86 -11.73 -17.67
CA ASN A 57 7.56 -12.87 -18.27
C ASN A 57 7.67 -12.79 -19.81
N ILE A 58 6.96 -11.87 -20.47
CA ILE A 58 7.01 -11.70 -21.92
C ILE A 58 7.86 -10.47 -22.23
N GLU A 59 8.86 -10.65 -23.10
CA GLU A 59 9.75 -9.58 -23.52
C GLU A 59 8.96 -8.42 -24.14
N GLY A 60 9.28 -7.20 -23.73
CA GLY A 60 8.60 -5.99 -24.20
C GLY A 60 7.25 -5.71 -23.54
N ILE A 61 6.73 -6.60 -22.70
CA ILE A 61 5.47 -6.41 -21.95
C ILE A 61 5.78 -6.06 -20.49
N TYR A 62 5.18 -4.97 -20.03
CA TYR A 62 5.35 -4.40 -18.69
C TYR A 62 3.99 -4.21 -18.02
N ALA A 63 3.96 -4.24 -16.69
CA ALA A 63 2.77 -3.91 -15.91
C ALA A 63 3.11 -2.94 -14.78
N ALA A 64 2.25 -1.93 -14.58
CA ALA A 64 2.54 -0.84 -13.65
C ALA A 64 1.26 -0.14 -13.12
N ALA A 65 1.34 0.37 -11.89
CA ALA A 65 0.43 1.37 -11.33
C ALA A 65 1.03 2.80 -11.46
N LYS A 66 0.31 3.85 -11.07
CA LYS A 66 0.66 5.28 -11.27
C LYS A 66 2.17 5.61 -11.17
N SER A 67 2.79 5.41 -10.01
CA SER A 67 4.23 5.71 -9.80
C SER A 67 5.15 4.71 -10.50
N HIS A 68 4.69 3.47 -10.67
CA HIS A 68 5.41 2.42 -11.39
C HIS A 68 5.45 2.72 -12.89
N GLY A 69 4.44 3.42 -13.43
CA GLY A 69 4.29 3.72 -14.85
C GLY A 69 5.43 4.58 -15.37
N ARG A 70 5.98 5.48 -14.54
CA ARG A 70 7.16 6.27 -14.91
C ARG A 70 8.40 5.39 -15.09
N ILE A 71 8.66 4.47 -14.17
CA ILE A 71 9.79 3.53 -14.28
C ILE A 71 9.61 2.58 -15.46
N ALA A 72 8.39 2.06 -15.65
CA ALA A 72 8.06 1.26 -16.81
C ALA A 72 8.30 2.03 -18.12
N ALA A 73 7.84 3.28 -18.23
CA ALA A 73 8.06 4.10 -19.42
C ALA A 73 9.55 4.38 -19.69
N TYR A 74 10.35 4.66 -18.66
CA TYR A 74 11.80 4.81 -18.81
C TYR A 74 12.45 3.52 -19.31
N ASN A 75 12.04 2.36 -18.78
CA ASN A 75 12.60 1.07 -19.16
C ASN A 75 12.16 0.65 -20.57
N VAL A 76 10.93 0.99 -20.99
CA VAL A 76 10.43 0.82 -22.37
C VAL A 76 11.18 1.73 -23.35
N ALA A 77 11.39 3.00 -23.00
CA ALA A 77 12.10 3.96 -23.85
C ALA A 77 13.61 3.71 -23.96
N SER A 78 14.16 2.83 -23.12
CA SER A 78 15.54 2.38 -23.19
C SER A 78 15.66 1.28 -24.27
N PHE A 79 15.57 1.68 -25.54
CA PHE A 79 15.44 0.78 -26.69
C PHE A 79 16.69 -0.05 -27.01
N SER A 80 17.87 0.33 -26.49
CA SER A 80 19.10 -0.44 -26.70
C SER A 80 19.27 -1.48 -25.58
N PRO A 81 19.60 -2.75 -25.89
CA PRO A 81 19.93 -3.77 -24.90
C PRO A 81 21.05 -3.35 -23.94
N GLU A 82 21.92 -2.45 -24.38
CA GLU A 82 23.06 -1.90 -23.64
C GLU A 82 22.64 -0.80 -22.64
N SER A 83 21.41 -0.29 -22.74
CA SER A 83 20.93 0.81 -21.89
C SER A 83 20.66 0.34 -20.46
N PRO A 84 21.17 1.05 -19.43
CA PRO A 84 20.93 0.67 -18.05
C PRO A 84 19.44 0.81 -17.71
N LYS A 85 18.79 -0.31 -17.38
CA LYS A 85 17.41 -0.30 -16.88
C LYS A 85 17.35 0.16 -15.43
N THR A 86 16.32 0.93 -15.10
CA THR A 86 16.11 1.48 -13.77
C THR A 86 15.22 0.55 -12.94
N GLN A 87 15.69 0.20 -11.73
CA GLN A 87 14.87 -0.49 -10.74
C GLN A 87 13.90 0.47 -10.06
N ILE A 88 12.71 -0.01 -9.71
CA ILE A 88 11.84 0.73 -8.82
C ILE A 88 12.40 0.73 -7.39
N LYS A 89 12.45 1.90 -6.79
CA LYS A 89 12.69 2.08 -5.35
C LYS A 89 11.55 2.90 -4.78
N THR A 90 10.58 2.21 -4.20
CA THR A 90 9.40 2.85 -3.60
C THR A 90 9.13 2.27 -2.22
N VAL A 91 8.50 3.07 -1.38
CA VAL A 91 8.01 2.65 -0.06
C VAL A 91 6.49 2.68 -0.12
N PRO A 92 5.79 1.64 0.33
CA PRO A 92 4.35 1.68 0.47
C PRO A 92 3.94 2.89 1.31
N PHE A 93 3.10 3.75 0.74
CA PHE A 93 2.61 4.94 1.42
C PHE A 93 1.17 5.19 1.01
N PHE A 94 0.30 5.40 1.98
CA PHE A 94 -1.08 5.77 1.73
C PHE A 94 -1.58 6.79 2.75
N TRP A 95 -2.69 7.44 2.42
CA TRP A 95 -3.41 8.29 3.34
C TRP A 95 -4.91 8.10 3.16
N THR A 96 -5.65 8.40 4.22
CA THR A 96 -7.11 8.48 4.18
C THR A 96 -7.57 9.66 5.02
N VAL A 97 -8.70 10.26 4.63
CA VAL A 97 -9.33 11.32 5.39
C VAL A 97 -10.68 10.81 5.87
N GLN A 98 -10.87 10.82 7.19
CA GLN A 98 -12.14 10.47 7.82
C GLN A 98 -12.51 11.59 8.77
N TYR A 99 -13.73 12.14 8.62
CA TYR A 99 -14.22 13.24 9.46
C TYR A 99 -13.24 14.43 9.54
N GLY A 100 -12.61 14.78 8.42
CA GLY A 100 -11.64 15.88 8.35
C GLY A 100 -10.27 15.57 8.97
N LYS A 101 -10.04 14.36 9.49
CA LYS A 101 -8.76 13.94 10.05
C LYS A 101 -8.00 13.09 9.04
N SER A 102 -6.75 13.44 8.78
CA SER A 102 -5.90 12.78 7.78
C SER A 102 -4.96 11.77 8.46
N LEU A 103 -5.25 10.48 8.28
CA LEU A 103 -4.37 9.39 8.70
C LEU A 103 -3.38 9.08 7.56
N ARG A 104 -2.09 9.00 7.87
CA ARG A 104 -1.05 8.64 6.89
C ARG A 104 -0.33 7.39 7.36
N VAL A 105 0.06 6.55 6.41
CA VAL A 105 0.82 5.33 6.70
C VAL A 105 2.00 5.23 5.75
N ALA A 106 3.16 4.89 6.31
CA ALA A 106 4.40 4.64 5.59
C ALA A 106 4.95 3.25 5.97
N GLY A 107 5.45 2.50 4.98
CA GLY A 107 5.87 1.13 5.15
C GLY A 107 4.72 0.13 5.04
N PHE A 108 5.02 -1.14 5.28
CA PHE A 108 4.06 -2.22 5.19
C PHE A 108 4.36 -3.24 6.30
N ALA A 109 3.33 -3.56 7.07
CA ALA A 109 3.35 -4.61 8.08
C ALA A 109 2.17 -5.54 7.79
N ASP A 110 2.46 -6.75 7.32
CA ASP A 110 1.46 -7.82 7.20
C ASP A 110 1.07 -8.37 8.59
N SER A 111 2.00 -8.29 9.53
CA SER A 111 1.85 -8.66 10.94
C SER A 111 2.78 -7.80 11.82
N TYR A 112 2.52 -7.78 13.11
CA TYR A 112 3.33 -7.08 14.12
C TYR A 112 3.23 -7.79 15.47
N ASP A 113 4.26 -7.63 16.29
CA ASP A 113 4.31 -8.17 17.66
C ASP A 113 3.87 -7.12 18.68
N GLU A 114 4.17 -5.85 18.41
CA GLU A 114 3.85 -4.72 19.29
C GLU A 114 3.63 -3.42 18.50
N ILE A 115 2.96 -2.46 19.14
CA ILE A 115 2.80 -1.10 18.64
C ILE A 115 3.39 -0.15 19.68
N ILE A 116 4.33 0.68 19.24
CA ILE A 116 4.92 1.74 20.07
C ILE A 116 4.31 3.07 19.66
N TYR A 117 3.82 3.83 20.63
CA TYR A 117 3.15 5.11 20.39
C TYR A 117 4.03 6.27 20.80
N ASP A 118 4.17 7.23 19.90
CA ASP A 118 4.65 8.57 20.20
C ASP A 118 3.45 9.52 20.15
N GLY A 119 3.06 10.07 21.30
CA GLY A 119 1.91 10.96 21.47
C GLY A 119 0.69 10.29 22.10
N SER A 120 -0.50 10.79 21.76
CA SER A 120 -1.76 10.43 22.43
C SER A 120 -2.80 9.98 21.41
N VAL A 121 -3.24 8.72 21.56
CA VAL A 121 -4.32 8.14 20.75
C VAL A 121 -5.66 8.80 21.08
N SER A 122 -5.94 9.05 22.36
CA SER A 122 -7.19 9.69 22.80
C SER A 122 -7.33 11.11 22.25
N ASP A 123 -6.23 11.83 22.10
CA ASP A 123 -6.23 13.21 21.57
C ASP A 123 -6.19 13.25 20.05
N GLY A 124 -6.05 12.10 19.38
CA GLY A 124 -5.88 12.01 17.94
C GLY A 124 -4.60 12.67 17.43
N LYS A 125 -3.54 12.67 18.24
CA LYS A 125 -2.22 13.26 17.94
C LYS A 125 -1.12 12.27 18.25
N PHE A 126 -0.87 11.34 17.32
CA PHE A 126 0.05 10.24 17.55
C PHE A 126 0.79 9.79 16.28
N ALA A 127 1.92 9.12 16.50
CA ALA A 127 2.53 8.18 15.59
C ALA A 127 2.50 6.79 16.23
N ALA A 128 2.05 5.79 15.49
CA ALA A 128 1.98 4.39 15.89
C ALA A 128 2.98 3.61 15.05
N PHE A 129 4.03 3.10 15.68
CA PHE A 129 5.11 2.31 15.08
C PHE A 129 4.77 0.84 15.23
N TYR A 130 4.51 0.15 14.13
CA TYR A 130 4.24 -1.28 14.11
C TYR A 130 5.55 -2.05 14.02
N VAL A 131 5.84 -2.85 15.04
CA VAL A 131 7.14 -3.52 15.21
C VAL A 131 6.99 -5.02 15.04
N LYS A 132 7.91 -5.62 14.27
CA LYS A 132 8.04 -7.07 14.10
C LYS A 132 9.50 -7.47 14.31
N GLU A 133 9.77 -8.43 15.19
CA GLU A 133 11.14 -8.90 15.48
C GLU A 133 12.12 -7.75 15.81
N GLY A 134 11.64 -6.76 16.58
CA GLY A 134 12.42 -5.58 16.97
C GLY A 134 12.61 -4.51 15.88
N LYS A 135 12.11 -4.73 14.66
CA LYS A 135 12.21 -3.78 13.53
C LYS A 135 10.88 -3.07 13.31
N VAL A 136 10.94 -1.77 13.06
CA VAL A 136 9.76 -0.98 12.66
C VAL A 136 9.46 -1.28 11.19
N MET A 137 8.30 -1.88 10.95
CA MET A 137 7.85 -2.30 9.62
C MET A 137 6.96 -1.26 8.95
N SER A 138 6.14 -0.57 9.74
CA SER A 138 5.30 0.53 9.27
C SER A 138 5.02 1.55 10.36
N VAL A 139 4.64 2.76 9.96
CA VAL A 139 4.22 3.85 10.85
C VAL A 139 2.91 4.42 10.36
N ALA A 140 1.92 4.51 11.25
CA ALA A 140 0.68 5.25 11.02
C ALA A 140 0.65 6.53 11.86
N THR A 141 0.29 7.66 11.27
CA THR A 141 0.27 8.96 11.95
C THR A 141 -1.04 9.68 11.79
N LEU A 142 -1.43 10.39 12.86
CA LEU A 142 -2.55 11.31 12.88
C LEU A 142 -2.06 12.60 13.56
N MET A 143 -2.11 13.72 12.83
CA MET A 143 -1.63 15.04 13.33
C MET A 143 -0.15 15.04 13.77
N ARG A 144 0.63 14.04 13.32
CA ARG A 144 2.10 13.93 13.45
C ARG A 144 2.74 13.60 12.10
N ASP A 145 2.21 14.23 11.06
CA ASP A 145 2.44 13.90 9.66
C ASP A 145 3.92 13.87 9.21
N PRO A 146 4.82 14.75 9.68
CA PRO A 146 6.22 14.71 9.27
C PRO A 146 6.91 13.38 9.57
N ILE A 147 6.48 12.64 10.60
CA ILE A 147 7.04 11.34 10.98
C ILE A 147 6.82 10.31 9.86
N ALA A 148 5.62 10.25 9.27
CA ALA A 148 5.34 9.30 8.19
C ALA A 148 6.19 9.60 6.94
N ALA A 149 6.34 10.88 6.58
CA ALA A 149 7.18 11.28 5.45
C ALA A 149 8.67 11.00 5.69
N LYS A 150 9.16 11.30 6.90
CA LYS A 150 10.54 11.02 7.33
C LYS A 150 10.81 9.51 7.31
N PHE A 151 9.88 8.70 7.82
CA PHE A 151 10.00 7.25 7.83
C PHE A 151 10.02 6.67 6.41
N ALA A 152 9.16 7.18 5.52
CA ALA A 152 9.17 6.79 4.12
C ALA A 152 10.50 7.10 3.43
N ASP A 153 11.10 8.26 3.66
CA ASP A 153 12.42 8.58 3.10
C ASP A 153 13.53 7.71 3.71
N PHE A 154 13.44 7.41 5.01
CA PHE A 154 14.38 6.54 5.72
C PHE A 154 14.39 5.12 5.13
N LEU A 155 13.20 4.52 4.93
CA LEU A 155 13.06 3.23 4.27
C LEU A 155 13.53 3.28 2.80
N ARG A 156 13.23 4.36 2.08
CA ARG A 156 13.65 4.54 0.68
C ARG A 156 15.18 4.51 0.50
N LYS A 157 15.92 4.94 1.53
CA LYS A 157 17.40 4.88 1.56
C LYS A 157 17.94 3.48 1.90
N GLY A 158 17.08 2.51 2.17
CA GLY A 158 17.45 1.14 2.56
C GLY A 158 17.77 0.98 4.04
N ASN A 159 17.45 1.98 4.87
CA ASN A 159 17.70 1.92 6.30
C ASN A 159 16.61 1.12 7.02
N VAL A 160 16.96 0.54 8.16
CA VAL A 160 16.05 -0.18 9.05
C VAL A 160 16.04 0.52 10.40
N LEU A 161 14.86 0.85 10.90
CA LEU A 161 14.68 1.43 12.24
C LEU A 161 14.36 0.29 13.21
N THR A 162 15.13 0.20 14.30
CA THR A 162 14.84 -0.72 15.40
C THR A 162 14.04 -0.01 16.49
N LYS A 163 13.29 -0.78 17.27
CA LYS A 163 12.40 -0.22 18.30
C LYS A 163 13.14 0.57 19.37
N GLU A 164 14.36 0.16 19.72
CA GLU A 164 15.20 0.82 20.72
C GLU A 164 15.64 2.22 20.29
N CYS A 165 15.60 2.52 18.98
CA CYS A 165 16.04 3.79 18.43
C CYS A 165 14.88 4.73 18.10
N ILE A 166 13.62 4.39 18.38
CA ILE A 166 12.46 5.19 17.96
C ILE A 166 12.53 6.61 18.52
N ASP A 167 12.77 6.77 19.82
CA ASP A 167 12.76 8.08 20.48
C ASP A 167 13.87 9.00 19.93
N ASP A 168 15.10 8.50 19.86
CA ASP A 168 16.23 9.22 19.28
C ASP A 168 16.01 9.53 17.81
N TRP A 169 15.43 8.58 17.07
CA TRP A 169 15.15 8.76 15.65
C TRP A 169 14.08 9.83 15.42
N ILE A 170 13.05 9.94 16.27
CA ILE A 170 12.05 11.00 16.17
C ILE A 170 12.71 12.38 16.35
N LEU A 171 13.62 12.51 17.31
CA LEU A 171 14.30 13.76 17.63
C LEU A 171 15.40 14.15 16.63
N SER A 172 15.90 13.19 15.83
CA SER A 172 16.91 13.46 14.81
C SER A 172 16.40 14.41 13.71
N LYS A 173 17.30 15.19 13.12
CA LYS A 173 16.98 16.09 11.99
C LYS A 173 17.02 15.36 10.65
#